data_AF-A0A552E6B6-F1
#
_entry.id   AF-A0A552E6B6-F1
#
_cell.length_a   1.000
_cell.length_b   1.000
_cell.length_c   1.000
_cell.angle_alpha   90.00
_cell.angle_beta   90.00
_cell.angle_gamma   90.00
#
_symmetry.space_group_name_H-M   'P 1'
#
loop_
_entity.id
_entity.type
_entity.pdbx_description
1 polymer ?
#
loop_
_entity_poly.entity_id
_entity_poly.type
_entity_poly.pdbx_seq_one_letter_code
_entity_poly.pdbx_strand_id
1 'polypeptide(L)' 'MFGCQQVLIKADKETRAIIEYLCRESNSLYNSSVYYARQIWLKTGKIVTGFALTKEMKFNPHFKAGYAS' A
#
# COMPACT_ATOMS: atom_id res chain seq x y z
N MET A 1 -7.96 8.26 -4.97
CA MET A 1 -6.64 8.62 -4.40
C MET A 1 -6.76 10.07 -3.96
N PHE A 2 -6.82 10.35 -2.66
CA PHE A 2 -6.77 11.74 -2.19
C PHE A 2 -5.36 12.26 -2.44
N GLY A 3 -5.21 13.18 -3.39
CA GLY A 3 -3.93 13.78 -3.75
C GLY A 3 -3.55 14.83 -2.71
N CYS A 4 -3.05 14.40 -1.56
CA CYS A 4 -2.46 15.33 -0.60
C CYS A 4 -1.12 15.81 -1.17
N GLN A 5 -0.90 17.13 -1.26
CA GLN A 5 0.43 17.66 -1.53
C GLN A 5 1.32 17.36 -0.31
N GLN A 6 2.09 16.28 -0.37
CA GLN A 6 3.00 15.85 0.70
C GLN A 6 3.95 16.97 1.16
N VAL A 7 4.31 17.88 0.24
CA VAL A 7 5.19 19.05 0.50
C VAL A 7 4.54 20.09 1.42
N LEU A 8 3.21 20.14 1.53
CA LEU A 8 2.49 21.09 2.38
C LEU A 8 2.17 20.56 3.78
N ILE A 9 2.56 19.32 4.09
CA ILE A 9 2.37 18.75 5.43
C ILE A 9 3.31 19.45 6.41
N LYS A 10 2.74 20.27 7.29
CA LYS A 10 3.45 20.85 8.43
C LYS A 10 3.40 19.84 9.58
N ALA A 11 4.54 19.25 9.91
CA ALA A 11 4.71 18.28 10.98
C ALA A 11 6.06 18.51 11.66
N ASP A 12 6.13 18.20 12.96
CA ASP A 12 7.42 18.11 13.66
C ASP A 12 8.25 16.93 13.12
N LYS A 13 9.50 16.85 13.55
CA LYS A 13 10.46 15.86 13.04
C LYS A 13 9.99 14.42 13.25
N GLU A 14 9.37 14.12 14.40
CA GLU A 14 8.93 12.75 14.72
C GLU A 14 7.69 12.39 13.91
N THR A 15 6.69 13.27 13.89
CA THR A 15 5.47 13.08 13.10
C THR A 15 5.80 12.93 11.62
N ARG A 16 6.73 13.74 11.09
CA ARG A 16 7.19 13.62 9.71
C ARG A 16 7.86 12.28 9.42
N ALA A 17 8.71 11.78 10.32
CA ALA A 17 9.36 10.48 10.16
C ALA A 17 8.34 9.33 10.10
N ILE A 18 7.30 9.38 10.95
CA ILE A 18 6.20 8.40 10.93
C ILE A 18 5.44 8.46 9.60
N ILE A 19 5.10 9.65 9.12
CA ILE A 19 4.41 9.84 7.84
C ILE A 19 5.26 9.29 6.67
N GLU A 20 6.56 9.60 6.65
CA GLU A 20 7.48 9.10 5.63
C GLU A 20 7.59 7.57 5.65
N TYR A 21 7.66 6.97 6.84
CA TYR A 21 7.62 5.51 7.02
C TYR A 21 6.31 4.91 6.46
N LEU A 22 5.15 5.41 6.88
CA LEU A 22 3.85 4.93 6.41
C LEU A 22 3.68 5.07 4.90
N CYS A 23 4.13 6.19 4.32
CA CYS A 23 4.09 6.40 2.87
C CYS A 23 4.96 5.39 2.13
N ARG A 24 6.17 5.11 2.64
CA ARG A 24 7.09 4.13 2.04
C ARG A 24 6.50 2.73 2.07
N GLU A 25 5.98 2.31 3.22
CA GLU A 25 5.36 0.99 3.37
C GLU A 25 4.10 0.85 2.50
N SER A 26 3.26 1.88 2.47
CA SER A 26 2.07 1.91 1.60
C SER A 26 2.44 1.81 0.12
N ASN A 27 3.49 2.50 -0.33
CA ASN A 27 3.96 2.44 -1.71
C ASN A 27 4.51 1.05 -2.07
N SER A 28 5.25 0.42 -1.15
CA SER A 28 5.74 -0.95 -1.36
C SER A 28 4.59 -1.95 -1.45
N LEU A 29 3.61 -1.85 -0.54
CA LEU A 29 2.40 -2.67 -0.56
C LEU A 29 1.62 -2.49 -1.87
N TYR A 30 1.44 -1.25 -2.33
CA TYR A 30 0.76 -0.95 -3.59
C TYR A 30 1.47 -1.62 -4.76
N ASN A 31 2.80 -1.51 -4.85
CA ASN A 31 3.58 -2.12 -5.92
C ASN A 31 3.46 -3.66 -5.90
N SER A 32 3.57 -4.30 -4.73
CA SER A 32 3.36 -5.75 -4.61
C SER A 32 1.95 -6.16 -5.03
N SER A 33 0.94 -5.40 -4.62
CA SER A 33 -0.47 -5.67 -4.93
C SER A 33 -0.75 -5.56 -6.42
N VAL A 34 -0.25 -4.51 -7.07
CA VAL A 34 -0.38 -4.31 -8.52
C VAL A 34 0.36 -5.40 -9.29
N TYR A 35 1.56 -5.77 -8.85
CA TYR A 35 2.33 -6.84 -9.48
C TYR A 35 1.55 -8.16 -9.44
N TYR A 36 1.03 -8.54 -8.26
CA TYR A 36 0.21 -9.75 -8.12
C TYR A 36 -1.04 -9.71 -9.01
N ALA A 37 -1.78 -8.60 -8.99
CA ALA A 37 -2.98 -8.45 -9.81
C ALA A 37 -2.68 -8.60 -11.31
N ARG A 38 -1.56 -8.04 -11.78
CA ARG A 38 -1.08 -8.21 -13.16
C ARG A 38 -0.73 -9.67 -13.47
N GLN A 39 -0.09 -10.39 -12.55
CA GLN A 39 0.21 -11.81 -12.77
C GLN A 39 -1.06 -12.63 -12.92
N ILE A 40 -2.08 -12.40 -12.10
CA ILE A 40 -3.37 -13.10 -12.23
C ILE A 40 -4.03 -12.76 -13.56
N TRP A 41 -4.06 -11.48 -13.95
CA TRP A 41 -4.60 -11.05 -15.24
C TRP A 41 -3.91 -11.74 -16.41
N LEU A 42 -2.58 -11.70 -16.46
CA LEU A 42 -1.80 -12.27 -17.56
C LEU A 42 -1.94 -13.80 -17.66
N LYS A 43 -2.10 -14.50 -16.53
CA LYS A 43 -2.21 -15.96 -16.50
C LYS A 43 -3.62 -16.48 -16.75
N THR A 44 -4.65 -15.71 -16.38
CA THR A 44 -6.03 -16.22 -16.31
C THR A 44 -7.03 -15.40 -17.12
N GLY A 45 -6.66 -14.21 -17.58
CA GLY A 45 -7.58 -13.25 -18.20
C GLY A 45 -8.63 -12.70 -17.23
N LYS A 46 -8.45 -12.86 -15.90
CA LYS A 46 -9.40 -12.41 -14.88
C LYS A 46 -8.84 -11.24 -14.08
N ILE A 47 -9.70 -10.26 -13.79
CA ILE A 47 -9.37 -9.12 -12.93
C ILE A 47 -9.57 -9.53 -11.48
N VAL A 48 -8.56 -9.29 -10.64
CA VAL A 48 -8.63 -9.56 -9.20
C VAL A 48 -9.55 -8.53 -8.53
N THR A 49 -10.50 -8.99 -7.72
CA THR A 49 -11.35 -8.09 -6.93
C THR A 49 -10.58 -7.51 -5.76
N GLY A 50 -10.97 -6.32 -5.30
CA GLY A 50 -10.32 -5.67 -4.15
C GLY A 50 -10.29 -6.55 -2.90
N PHE A 51 -11.36 -7.30 -2.62
CA PHE A 51 -11.42 -8.22 -1.48
C PHE A 51 -10.42 -9.38 -1.61
N ALA A 52 -10.33 -10.01 -2.78
CA ALA A 52 -9.38 -11.09 -3.02
C ALA A 52 -7.93 -10.60 -2.93
N LEU A 53 -7.67 -9.39 -3.44
CA LEU A 53 -6.35 -8.76 -3.36
C LEU A 53 -5.96 -8.47 -1.91
N THR A 54 -6.87 -7.90 -1.10
CA THR A 54 -6.61 -7.64 0.32
C THR A 54 -6.40 -8.93 1.10
N LYS A 55 -7.17 -9.99 0.80
CA LYS A 55 -7.00 -11.30 1.44
C LYS A 55 -5.61 -11.88 1.18
N GLU A 56 -5.11 -11.76 -0.05
CA GLU A 56 -3.76 -12.20 -0.41
C GLU A 56 -2.68 -11.34 0.26
N MET A 57 -2.84 -10.02 0.22
CA MET A 57 -1.85 -9.06 0.72
C MET A 57 -1.78 -9.00 2.25
N LYS A 58 -2.73 -9.61 2.98
CA LYS A 58 -2.74 -9.65 4.46
C LYS A 58 -1.43 -10.16 5.07
N PHE A 59 -0.75 -11.07 4.39
CA PHE A 59 0.52 -11.65 4.86
C PHE A 59 1.76 -10.85 4.42
N ASN A 60 1.59 -9.86 3.54
CA ASN A 60 2.67 -8.99 3.11
C ASN A 60 3.18 -8.16 4.31
N PRO A 61 4.50 -8.10 4.56
CA PRO A 61 5.05 -7.34 5.68
C PRO A 61 4.64 -5.86 5.66
N HIS A 62 4.52 -5.26 4.48
CA HIS A 62 4.12 -3.86 4.30
C HIS A 62 2.65 -3.62 4.69
N PHE A 63 1.81 -4.65 4.65
CA PHE A 63 0.42 -4.56 5.11
C PHE A 63 0.34 -4.35 6.63
N LYS A 64 1.28 -4.93 7.38
CA LYS A 64 1.33 -4.81 8.85
C LYS A 64 1.72 -3.41 9.31
N ALA A 65 2.46 -2.65 8.50
CA ALA A 65 2.88 -1.30 8.84
C ALA A 65 1.71 -0.31 9.00
N GLY A 66 0.60 -0.55 8.30
CA GLY A 66 -0.63 0.27 8.43
C GLY A 66 -1.62 -0.24 9.48
N TYR A 67 -1.29 -1.33 10.18
CA TYR A 67 -2.18 -1.91 11.19
C TYR A 67 -1.95 -1.18 12.53
N ALA A 68 -2.96 -0.43 12.98
CA ALA A 68 -3.04 0.05 14.36
C ALA A 68 -3.83 -0.98 15.18
N SER A 69 -3.25 -1.40 16.30
CA SER A 69 -3.85 -2.35 17.25
C SER A 69 -5.17 -1.87 17.84
#